data_AF-A0A645B5Q1-F1
#
_entry.id   AF-A0A645B5Q1-F1
#
_cell.length_a   1.000
_cell.length_b   1.000
_cell.length_c   1.000
_cell.angle_alpha   90.00
_cell.angle_beta   90.00
_cell.angle_gamma   90.00
#
_symmetry.space_group_name_H-M   'P 1'
#
loop_
_entity.id
_entity.type
_entity.pdbx_description
1 polymer ?
#
loop_
_entity_poly.entity_id
_entity_poly.type
_entity_poly.pdbx_seq_one_letter_code
_entity_poly.pdbx_strand_id
1 'polypeptide(L)'
;MAFTPDITAQAVRANLLEPLDGSKIDGFSDLSTVLVEHAGIDGTTYGLPLTTGSTGLAYRTDKISTPPTDWSDLFDPEYCGHVGLPPLTYNPGLEMLAGLIQENGGSMSDQAPVDQAFDQLAQLQGCVSTYPADSGSMQTALQNGDAWIVPWWDGRVFAMAQQGVPVDFVYPASGAVGALTSYYLARGSQNSDLAYEFLNELAKPENQQVFAEGTWYAASNENNTYSSDFADKIRYGNEVYEGFAWVDYDAVVPQLNAWQEKWNELFS
;
A
#
# COMPACT_ATOMS: atom_id res chain seq x y z
N MET A 1 14.61 7.82 -9.04
CA MET A 1 13.15 7.92 -9.28
C MET A 1 12.44 7.25 -8.12
N ALA A 2 11.26 7.72 -7.70
CA ALA A 2 10.48 7.06 -6.67
C ALA A 2 9.50 6.09 -7.32
N PHE A 3 9.51 4.83 -6.88
CA PHE A 3 8.58 3.81 -7.38
C PHE A 3 7.93 3.07 -6.21
N THR A 4 6.72 2.60 -6.47
CA THR A 4 6.05 1.54 -5.71
C THR A 4 6.52 0.18 -6.22
N PRO A 5 6.36 -0.91 -5.44
CA PRO A 5 7.03 -2.17 -5.74
C PRO A 5 6.54 -2.83 -7.05
N ASP A 6 5.31 -2.53 -7.49
CA ASP A 6 4.77 -2.96 -8.79
C ASP A 6 5.59 -2.45 -9.98
N ILE A 7 6.00 -1.18 -9.94
CA ILE A 7 6.82 -0.56 -10.99
C ILE A 7 8.26 -1.07 -10.90
N THR A 8 8.75 -1.34 -9.68
CA THR A 8 10.11 -1.85 -9.45
C THR A 8 10.34 -3.18 -10.14
N ALA A 9 9.44 -4.17 -9.98
CA ALA A 9 9.57 -5.47 -10.62
C ALA A 9 9.65 -5.35 -12.16
N GLN A 10 8.80 -4.51 -12.74
CA GLN A 10 8.82 -4.24 -14.19
C GLN A 10 10.11 -3.54 -14.63
N ALA A 11 10.57 -2.54 -13.88
CA ALA A 11 11.78 -1.78 -14.19
C ALA A 11 13.06 -2.62 -14.07
N VAL A 12 13.13 -3.55 -13.11
CA VAL A 12 14.22 -4.52 -12.98
C VAL A 12 14.25 -5.46 -14.19
N ARG A 13 13.10 -6.06 -14.55
CA ARG A 13 12.99 -6.95 -15.73
C ARG A 13 13.31 -6.24 -17.04
N ALA A 14 12.96 -4.96 -17.16
CA ALA A 14 13.30 -4.11 -18.31
C ALA A 14 14.75 -3.59 -18.27
N ASN A 15 15.54 -3.98 -17.26
CA ASN A 15 16.92 -3.57 -17.07
C ASN A 15 17.11 -2.05 -16.97
N LEU A 16 16.17 -1.35 -16.33
CA LEU A 16 16.15 0.11 -16.20
C LEU A 16 16.78 0.62 -14.89
N LEU A 17 17.07 -0.27 -13.94
CA LEU A 17 17.60 0.09 -12.62
C LEU A 17 19.01 -0.46 -12.41
N GLU A 18 19.84 0.31 -11.70
CA GLU A 18 21.09 -0.21 -11.12
C GLU A 18 20.79 -0.88 -9.77
N PRO A 19 21.44 -2.02 -9.46
CA PRO A 19 21.51 -2.50 -8.08
C PRO A 19 22.05 -1.42 -7.14
N LEU A 20 21.45 -1.30 -5.97
CA LEU A 20 21.85 -0.32 -4.98
C LEU A 20 23.04 -0.85 -4.17
N ASP A 21 24.14 -0.08 -4.14
CA ASP A 21 25.27 -0.36 -3.27
C ASP A 21 25.04 0.31 -1.90
N GLY A 22 24.43 -0.43 -0.96
CA GLY A 22 24.16 0.06 0.39
C GLY A 22 25.41 0.48 1.17
N SER A 23 26.60 -0.01 0.79
CA SER A 23 27.87 0.39 1.45
C SER A 23 28.28 1.83 1.17
N LYS A 24 27.64 2.48 0.18
CA LYS A 24 27.83 3.90 -0.16
C LYS A 24 26.81 4.83 0.51
N ILE A 25 25.96 4.29 1.37
CA ILE A 25 24.93 5.04 2.07
C ILE A 25 25.20 4.96 3.56
N ASP A 26 25.57 6.09 4.15
CA ASP A 26 25.75 6.26 5.58
C ASP A 26 24.41 5.99 6.29
N GLY A 27 24.44 5.13 7.32
CA GLY A 27 23.24 4.74 8.06
C GLY A 27 22.32 3.76 7.31
N PHE A 28 22.77 3.13 6.21
CA PHE A 28 21.96 2.12 5.51
C PHE A 28 21.55 0.95 6.43
N SER A 29 22.40 0.58 7.40
CA SER A 29 22.10 -0.44 8.41
C SER A 29 21.01 -0.03 9.40
N ASP A 30 20.68 1.26 9.47
CA ASP A 30 19.65 1.79 10.36
C ASP A 30 18.27 1.76 9.69
N LEU A 31 18.18 1.34 8.43
CA LEU A 31 16.92 1.15 7.73
C LEU A 31 16.28 -0.18 8.13
N SER A 32 14.96 -0.20 8.18
CA SER A 32 14.16 -1.41 8.37
C SER A 32 14.59 -2.50 7.39
N THR A 33 15.00 -3.66 7.94
CA THR A 33 15.45 -4.79 7.13
C THR A 33 14.32 -5.34 6.26
N VAL A 34 13.09 -5.33 6.78
CA VAL A 34 11.88 -5.75 6.06
C VAL A 34 11.66 -4.86 4.83
N LEU A 35 11.74 -3.53 4.99
CA LEU A 35 11.52 -2.61 3.88
C LEU A 35 12.68 -2.63 2.87
N VAL A 36 13.92 -2.87 3.32
CA VAL A 36 15.06 -3.07 2.42
C VAL A 36 14.89 -4.33 1.57
N GLU A 37 14.38 -5.42 2.16
CA GLU A 37 14.05 -6.65 1.44
C GLU A 37 12.96 -6.41 0.38
N HIS A 38 11.86 -5.75 0.74
CA HIS A 38 10.78 -5.40 -0.20
C HIS A 38 11.16 -4.32 -1.22
N ALA A 39 12.28 -3.60 -1.02
CA ALA A 39 12.87 -2.73 -2.03
C ALA A 39 13.83 -3.47 -3.00
N GLY A 40 13.97 -4.79 -2.83
CA GLY A 40 14.76 -5.67 -3.68
C GLY A 40 13.92 -6.61 -4.55
N ILE A 41 14.60 -7.28 -5.47
CA ILE A 41 14.07 -8.36 -6.31
C ILE A 41 15.12 -9.48 -6.32
N ASP A 42 14.70 -10.74 -6.14
CA ASP A 42 15.59 -11.92 -6.11
C ASP A 42 16.80 -11.76 -5.16
N GLY A 43 16.59 -11.16 -3.98
CA GLY A 43 17.63 -10.91 -2.99
C GLY A 43 18.63 -9.79 -3.34
N THR A 44 18.42 -9.08 -4.45
CA THR A 44 19.20 -7.90 -4.82
C THR A 44 18.42 -6.64 -4.48
N THR A 45 18.95 -5.79 -3.59
CA THR A 45 18.34 -4.48 -3.30
C THR A 45 18.52 -3.52 -4.47
N TYR A 46 17.43 -2.92 -4.94
CA TYR A 46 17.45 -1.90 -5.99
C TYR A 46 17.05 -0.51 -5.50
N GLY A 47 16.29 -0.45 -4.40
CA GLY A 47 15.75 0.80 -3.88
C GLY A 47 16.22 1.12 -2.46
N LEU A 48 16.38 2.41 -2.19
CA LEU A 48 16.45 2.95 -0.83
C LEU A 48 15.01 3.14 -0.34
N PRO A 49 14.51 2.38 0.66
CA PRO A 49 13.18 2.60 1.20
C PRO A 49 13.10 3.99 1.83
N LEU A 50 12.01 4.73 1.60
CA LEU A 50 11.80 6.06 2.20
C LEU A 50 10.64 6.03 3.18
N THR A 51 9.44 5.68 2.70
CA THR A 51 8.22 5.68 3.51
C THR A 51 7.41 4.43 3.25
N THR A 52 6.73 3.94 4.28
CA THR A 52 5.77 2.86 4.19
C THR A 52 4.45 3.24 4.85
N GLY A 53 3.36 2.85 4.22
CA GLY A 53 2.02 2.84 4.80
C GLY A 53 1.42 1.47 4.63
N SER A 54 0.12 1.39 4.84
CA SER A 54 -0.62 0.16 4.59
C SER A 54 -1.99 0.44 4.00
N THR A 55 -2.47 -0.54 3.25
CA THR A 55 -3.84 -0.59 2.75
C THR A 55 -4.66 -1.42 3.70
N GLY A 56 -5.83 -0.89 4.04
CA GLY A 56 -6.83 -1.49 4.89
C GLY A 56 -8.19 -0.91 4.51
N LEU A 57 -9.11 -0.81 5.46
CA LEU A 57 -10.45 -0.28 5.21
C LEU A 57 -10.60 1.14 5.77
N ALA A 58 -10.79 2.09 4.86
CA ALA A 58 -11.23 3.45 5.20
C ALA A 58 -12.75 3.47 5.31
N TYR A 59 -13.30 4.05 6.38
CA TYR A 59 -14.73 4.08 6.60
C TYR A 59 -15.22 5.42 7.15
N ARG A 60 -16.48 5.76 6.88
CA ARG A 60 -17.15 6.98 7.37
C ARG A 60 -17.71 6.77 8.78
N THR A 61 -17.16 7.46 9.78
CA THR A 61 -17.55 7.31 11.19
C THR A 61 -18.93 7.89 11.52
N ASP A 62 -19.48 8.74 10.65
CA ASP A 62 -20.84 9.26 10.76
C ASP A 62 -21.89 8.38 10.04
N LYS A 63 -21.45 7.31 9.36
CA LYS A 63 -22.32 6.36 8.65
C LYS A 63 -22.23 4.94 9.20
N ILE A 64 -21.03 4.52 9.60
CA ILE A 64 -20.75 3.20 10.12
C ILE A 64 -20.44 3.34 11.61
N SER A 65 -21.34 2.79 12.43
CA SER A 65 -21.27 2.91 13.90
C SER A 65 -20.41 1.82 14.56
N THR A 66 -20.37 0.63 13.96
CA THR A 66 -19.48 -0.46 14.35
C THR A 66 -18.36 -0.52 13.33
N PRO A 67 -17.11 -0.18 13.70
CA PRO A 67 -15.98 -0.24 12.77
C PRO A 67 -15.81 -1.65 12.20
N PRO A 68 -15.43 -1.79 10.92
CA PRO A 68 -15.03 -3.08 10.39
C PRO A 68 -13.81 -3.61 11.16
N THR A 69 -13.54 -4.89 11.01
CA THR A 69 -12.48 -5.62 11.73
C THR A 69 -11.55 -6.36 10.80
N ASP A 70 -12.04 -6.81 9.65
CA ASP A 70 -11.24 -7.52 8.65
C ASP A 70 -11.69 -7.22 7.21
N TRP A 71 -10.96 -7.70 6.20
CA TRP A 71 -11.25 -7.42 4.79
C TRP A 71 -12.64 -7.89 4.36
N SER A 72 -13.09 -9.04 4.85
CA SER A 72 -14.40 -9.60 4.52
C SER A 72 -15.59 -8.77 5.03
N ASP A 73 -15.39 -7.84 5.98
CA ASP A 73 -16.44 -6.91 6.40
C ASP A 73 -16.84 -5.95 5.27
N LEU A 74 -16.02 -5.78 4.23
CA LEU A 74 -16.40 -5.05 3.01
C LEU A 74 -17.69 -5.60 2.37
N PHE A 75 -17.99 -6.88 2.59
CA PHE A 75 -19.17 -7.58 2.06
C PHE A 75 -20.40 -7.50 2.97
N ASP A 76 -20.35 -6.76 4.08
CA ASP A 76 -21.51 -6.60 4.96
C ASP A 76 -22.71 -6.03 4.17
N PRO A 77 -23.89 -6.67 4.20
CA PRO A 77 -25.09 -6.18 3.53
C PRO A 77 -25.49 -4.74 3.93
N GLU A 78 -25.11 -4.25 5.12
CA GLU A 78 -25.32 -2.86 5.55
C GLU A 78 -24.62 -1.85 4.62
N TYR A 79 -23.53 -2.26 3.97
CA TYR A 79 -22.75 -1.38 3.09
C TYR A 79 -23.23 -1.41 1.64
N CYS A 80 -24.19 -2.27 1.29
CA CYS A 80 -24.68 -2.39 -0.08
C CYS A 80 -25.28 -1.07 -0.59
N GLY A 81 -24.81 -0.61 -1.74
CA GLY A 81 -25.13 0.70 -2.33
C GLY A 81 -24.23 1.83 -1.84
N HIS A 82 -23.22 1.52 -1.00
CA HIS A 82 -22.29 2.47 -0.40
C HIS A 82 -20.83 1.96 -0.36
N VAL A 83 -20.49 0.93 -1.12
CA VAL A 83 -19.10 0.45 -1.25
C VAL A 83 -18.42 1.18 -2.41
N GLY A 84 -17.25 1.79 -2.15
CA GLY A 84 -16.37 2.24 -3.23
C GLY A 84 -15.32 1.17 -3.52
N LEU A 85 -15.32 0.62 -4.73
CA LEU A 85 -14.48 -0.51 -5.11
C LEU A 85 -13.44 -0.10 -6.15
N PRO A 86 -12.17 0.14 -5.77
CA PRO A 86 -11.13 0.48 -6.74
C PRO A 86 -10.83 -0.69 -7.69
N PRO A 87 -10.55 -0.42 -8.97
CA PRO A 87 -10.19 -1.45 -9.93
C PRO A 87 -8.81 -2.04 -9.64
N LEU A 88 -8.53 -3.26 -10.12
CA LEU A 88 -7.21 -3.89 -9.98
C LEU A 88 -6.09 -3.20 -10.79
N THR A 89 -6.43 -2.21 -11.62
CA THR A 89 -5.46 -1.32 -12.28
C THR A 89 -4.97 -0.20 -11.35
N TYR A 90 -5.63 0.01 -10.20
CA TYR A 90 -5.20 0.92 -9.15
C TYR A 90 -4.72 0.13 -7.93
N ASN A 91 -3.57 0.50 -7.36
CA ASN A 91 -2.89 -0.26 -6.32
C ASN A 91 -3.80 -0.69 -5.14
N PRO A 92 -4.66 0.17 -4.54
CA PRO A 92 -5.58 -0.26 -3.49
C PRO A 92 -6.54 -1.39 -3.87
N GLY A 93 -6.92 -1.52 -5.15
CA GLY A 93 -7.74 -2.64 -5.62
C GLY A 93 -6.96 -3.95 -5.63
N LEU A 94 -5.72 -3.93 -6.13
CA LEU A 94 -4.84 -5.10 -6.10
C LEU A 94 -4.44 -5.48 -4.67
N GLU A 95 -4.17 -4.49 -3.82
CA GLU A 95 -3.85 -4.67 -2.40
C GLU A 95 -5.05 -5.25 -1.64
N MET A 96 -6.28 -4.77 -1.89
CA MET A 96 -7.49 -5.39 -1.35
C MET A 96 -7.61 -6.87 -1.73
N LEU A 97 -7.37 -7.21 -3.01
CA LEU A 97 -7.39 -8.60 -3.45
C LEU A 97 -6.34 -9.45 -2.69
N ALA A 98 -5.16 -8.88 -2.45
CA ALA A 98 -4.11 -9.50 -1.63
C ALA A 98 -4.58 -9.77 -0.19
N GLY A 99 -5.20 -8.77 0.43
CA GLY A 99 -5.75 -8.85 1.78
C GLY A 99 -6.79 -9.97 1.90
N LEU A 100 -7.73 -10.05 0.96
CA LEU A 100 -8.74 -11.11 0.92
C LEU A 100 -8.12 -12.51 0.75
N ILE A 101 -7.11 -12.65 -0.13
CA ILE A 101 -6.41 -13.92 -0.33
C ILE A 101 -5.71 -14.36 0.96
N GLN A 102 -5.08 -13.43 1.67
CA GLN A 102 -4.42 -13.70 2.95
C GLN A 102 -5.42 -14.02 4.05
N GLU A 103 -6.54 -13.31 4.15
CA GLU A 103 -7.63 -13.62 5.08
C GLU A 103 -8.17 -15.05 4.84
N ASN A 104 -8.23 -15.47 3.58
CA ASN A 104 -8.57 -16.85 3.19
C ASN A 104 -7.47 -17.88 3.50
N GLY A 105 -6.33 -17.47 4.05
CA GLY A 105 -5.21 -18.32 4.46
C GLY A 105 -4.30 -18.76 3.31
N GLY A 106 -4.31 -18.04 2.19
CA GLY A 106 -3.55 -18.36 0.99
C GLY A 106 -2.54 -17.31 0.55
N SER A 107 -1.92 -17.56 -0.60
CA SER A 107 -1.03 -16.62 -1.28
C SER A 107 -1.53 -16.31 -2.70
N MET A 108 -1.02 -15.23 -3.30
CA MET A 108 -1.30 -14.85 -4.69
C MET A 108 -0.83 -15.88 -5.72
N SER A 109 0.03 -16.82 -5.32
CA SER A 109 0.49 -17.92 -6.16
C SER A 109 -0.47 -19.13 -6.14
N ASP A 110 -1.41 -19.16 -5.19
CA ASP A 110 -2.35 -20.25 -5.00
C ASP A 110 -3.68 -19.95 -5.72
N GLN A 111 -4.03 -20.80 -6.69
CA GLN A 111 -5.25 -20.60 -7.49
C GLN A 111 -6.54 -20.63 -6.64
N ALA A 112 -6.65 -21.55 -5.67
CA ALA A 112 -7.88 -21.73 -4.91
C ALA A 112 -8.24 -20.53 -4.00
N PRO A 113 -7.31 -19.96 -3.20
CA PRO A 113 -7.52 -18.71 -2.47
C PRO A 113 -7.82 -17.51 -3.37
N VAL A 114 -7.18 -17.41 -4.54
CA VAL A 114 -7.48 -16.37 -5.54
C VAL A 114 -8.92 -16.50 -6.04
N ASP A 115 -9.35 -17.70 -6.42
CA ASP A 115 -10.72 -17.93 -6.87
C ASP A 115 -11.75 -17.64 -5.77
N GLN A 116 -11.47 -18.05 -4.54
CA GLN A 116 -12.30 -17.73 -3.38
C GLN A 116 -12.44 -16.22 -3.16
N ALA A 117 -11.35 -15.45 -3.29
CA ALA A 117 -11.40 -13.99 -3.17
C ALA A 117 -12.25 -13.35 -4.27
N PHE A 118 -12.20 -13.85 -5.51
CA PHE A 118 -13.09 -13.39 -6.58
C PHE A 118 -14.55 -13.78 -6.36
N ASP A 119 -14.83 -14.96 -5.81
CA ASP A 119 -16.18 -15.38 -5.44
C ASP A 119 -16.74 -14.48 -4.32
N GLN A 120 -15.90 -14.03 -3.39
CA GLN A 120 -16.27 -13.02 -2.40
C GLN A 120 -16.57 -11.67 -3.07
N LEU A 121 -15.70 -11.19 -3.97
CA LEU A 121 -15.94 -9.94 -4.73
C LEU A 121 -17.24 -9.98 -5.52
N ALA A 122 -17.65 -11.13 -6.06
CA ALA A 122 -18.93 -11.27 -6.76
C ALA A 122 -20.14 -10.93 -5.88
N GLN A 123 -20.03 -11.00 -4.55
CA GLN A 123 -21.10 -10.59 -3.63
C GLN A 123 -21.38 -9.08 -3.67
N LEU A 124 -20.41 -8.28 -4.13
CA LEU A 124 -20.59 -6.83 -4.29
C LEU A 124 -21.32 -6.46 -5.60
N GLN A 125 -21.67 -7.41 -6.46
CA GLN A 125 -22.42 -7.13 -7.69
C GLN A 125 -23.76 -6.44 -7.36
N GLY A 126 -23.95 -5.24 -7.90
CA GLY A 126 -25.12 -4.40 -7.62
C GLY A 126 -25.07 -3.64 -6.28
N CYS A 127 -24.03 -3.84 -5.46
CA CYS A 127 -23.81 -3.15 -4.20
C CYS A 127 -22.71 -2.07 -4.27
N VAL A 128 -21.84 -2.09 -5.28
CA VAL A 128 -20.83 -1.03 -5.47
C VAL A 128 -21.50 0.27 -5.92
N SER A 129 -21.21 1.37 -5.23
CA SER A 129 -21.74 2.70 -5.56
C SER A 129 -20.83 3.50 -6.49
N THR A 130 -19.53 3.25 -6.43
CA THR A 130 -18.52 3.94 -7.22
C THR A 130 -17.24 3.13 -7.38
N TYR A 131 -16.51 3.37 -8.46
CA TYR A 131 -15.26 2.68 -8.80
C TYR A 131 -14.10 3.69 -8.86
N PRO A 132 -13.62 4.21 -7.70
CA PRO A 132 -12.58 5.22 -7.67
C PRO A 132 -11.24 4.64 -8.15
N ALA A 133 -10.62 5.27 -9.14
CA ALA A 133 -9.41 4.77 -9.81
C ALA A 133 -8.15 5.60 -9.49
N ASP A 134 -8.26 6.57 -8.59
CA ASP A 134 -7.16 7.43 -8.17
C ASP A 134 -7.41 8.02 -6.77
N SER A 135 -6.39 8.63 -6.16
CA SER A 135 -6.53 9.20 -4.81
C SER A 135 -7.49 10.38 -4.71
N GLY A 136 -7.75 11.13 -5.80
CA GLY A 136 -8.72 12.22 -5.81
C GLY A 136 -10.16 11.71 -5.87
N SER A 137 -10.42 10.70 -6.69
CA SER A 137 -11.74 10.04 -6.73
C SER A 137 -12.04 9.28 -5.44
N MET A 138 -11.05 8.66 -4.80
CA MET A 138 -11.19 8.08 -3.45
C MET A 138 -11.60 9.13 -2.40
N GLN A 139 -10.90 10.26 -2.33
CA GLN A 139 -11.23 11.36 -1.41
C GLN A 139 -12.65 11.87 -1.65
N THR A 140 -13.00 12.09 -2.91
CA THR A 140 -14.31 12.62 -3.31
C THR A 140 -15.43 11.67 -2.89
N ALA A 141 -15.28 10.36 -3.16
CA ALA A 141 -16.27 9.35 -2.82
C ALA A 141 -16.58 9.32 -1.30
N LEU A 142 -15.53 9.33 -0.47
CA LEU A 142 -15.67 9.38 0.99
C LEU A 142 -16.22 10.73 1.46
N GLN A 143 -15.75 11.86 0.94
CA GLN A 143 -16.19 13.20 1.35
C GLN A 143 -17.67 13.43 1.09
N ASN A 144 -18.15 13.05 -0.11
CA ASN A 144 -19.55 13.19 -0.50
C ASN A 144 -20.46 12.18 0.19
N GLY A 145 -19.91 11.07 0.70
CA GLY A 145 -20.68 9.96 1.23
C GLY A 145 -21.29 9.07 0.15
N ASP A 146 -20.79 9.16 -1.09
CA ASP A 146 -21.12 8.25 -2.18
C ASP A 146 -20.65 6.83 -1.82
N ALA A 147 -19.49 6.73 -1.16
CA ALA A 147 -19.01 5.53 -0.48
C ALA A 147 -18.91 5.77 1.03
N TRP A 148 -19.32 4.77 1.82
CA TRP A 148 -19.14 4.74 3.27
C TRP A 148 -17.89 3.97 3.65
N ILE A 149 -17.47 3.01 2.82
CA ILE A 149 -16.30 2.16 3.03
C ILE A 149 -15.55 1.96 1.72
N VAL A 150 -14.22 2.05 1.76
CA VAL A 150 -13.31 1.79 0.63
C VAL A 150 -12.01 1.13 1.12
N PRO A 151 -11.41 0.19 0.37
CA PRO A 151 -10.06 -0.25 0.64
C PRO A 151 -9.06 0.82 0.18
N TRP A 152 -8.23 1.35 1.09
CA TRP A 152 -7.35 2.48 0.76
C TRP A 152 -6.17 2.62 1.72
N TRP A 153 -5.29 3.60 1.46
CA TRP A 153 -4.07 3.84 2.24
C TRP A 153 -4.32 4.64 3.51
N ASP A 154 -3.83 4.14 4.64
CA ASP A 154 -3.95 4.75 5.97
C ASP A 154 -3.58 6.23 6.01
N GLY A 155 -2.41 6.60 5.48
CA GLY A 155 -1.94 7.98 5.49
C GLY A 155 -2.87 8.96 4.77
N ARG A 156 -3.55 8.51 3.70
CA ARG A 156 -4.56 9.33 3.01
C ARG A 156 -5.80 9.56 3.88
N VAL A 157 -6.23 8.55 4.61
CA VAL A 157 -7.37 8.62 5.53
C VAL A 157 -7.06 9.54 6.71
N PHE A 158 -5.87 9.42 7.29
CA PHE A 158 -5.43 10.29 8.39
C PHE A 158 -5.34 11.76 7.97
N ALA A 159 -4.86 12.04 6.76
CA ALA A 159 -4.86 13.39 6.21
C ALA A 159 -6.30 13.94 6.04
N MET A 160 -7.24 13.12 5.58
CA MET A 160 -8.66 13.51 5.47
C MET A 160 -9.30 13.75 6.83
N ALA A 161 -9.04 12.89 7.81
CA ALA A 161 -9.52 13.04 9.17
C ALA A 161 -8.97 14.33 9.81
N GLN A 162 -7.70 14.67 9.57
CA GLN A 162 -7.09 15.93 10.02
C GLN A 162 -7.80 17.15 9.41
N GLN A 163 -8.35 17.03 8.20
CA GLN A 163 -9.13 18.08 7.54
C GLN A 163 -10.61 18.12 7.99
N GLY A 164 -11.01 17.27 8.96
CA GLY A 164 -12.36 17.26 9.53
C GLY A 164 -13.37 16.43 8.75
N VAL A 165 -12.94 15.63 7.77
CA VAL A 165 -13.82 14.62 7.16
C VAL A 165 -14.06 13.51 8.20
N PRO A 166 -15.31 13.09 8.46
CA PRO A 166 -15.60 12.08 9.48
C PRO A 166 -15.28 10.67 8.94
N VAL A 167 -14.00 10.41 8.77
CA VAL A 167 -13.45 9.11 8.34
C VAL A 167 -12.47 8.58 9.37
N ASP A 168 -12.32 7.28 9.39
CA ASP A 168 -11.34 6.57 10.18
C ASP A 168 -10.86 5.33 9.41
N PHE A 169 -9.83 4.67 9.93
CA PHE A 169 -9.14 3.58 9.26
C PHE A 169 -9.06 2.33 10.15
N VAL A 170 -9.32 1.18 9.55
CA VAL A 170 -9.15 -0.13 10.18
C VAL A 170 -7.97 -0.83 9.54
N TYR A 171 -7.03 -1.26 10.41
CA TYR A 171 -6.04 -2.27 10.10
C TYR A 171 -6.71 -3.65 10.23
N PRO A 172 -6.93 -4.38 9.12
CA PRO A 172 -7.60 -5.67 9.15
C PRO A 172 -6.88 -6.67 10.06
N ALA A 173 -7.63 -7.47 10.82
CA ALA A 173 -7.07 -8.40 11.80
C ALA A 173 -6.23 -9.52 11.16
N SER A 174 -6.58 -9.95 9.94
CA SER A 174 -5.80 -10.88 9.11
C SER A 174 -4.52 -10.28 8.55
N GLY A 175 -4.34 -8.95 8.64
CA GLY A 175 -3.17 -8.21 8.18
C GLY A 175 -3.52 -7.11 7.18
N ALA A 176 -3.05 -5.90 7.43
CA ALA A 176 -3.06 -4.82 6.45
C ALA A 176 -1.99 -5.08 5.37
N VAL A 177 -2.19 -4.55 4.17
CA VAL A 177 -1.29 -4.78 3.04
C VAL A 177 -0.27 -3.66 2.94
N GLY A 178 1.01 -3.98 3.06
CA GLY A 178 2.11 -3.02 3.05
C GLY A 178 2.25 -2.29 1.71
N ALA A 179 2.36 -0.97 1.79
CA ALA A 179 2.66 -0.11 0.65
C ALA A 179 4.01 0.58 0.89
N LEU A 180 4.99 0.29 0.05
CA LEU A 180 6.36 0.82 0.18
C LEU A 180 6.67 1.81 -0.95
N THR A 181 7.22 2.97 -0.59
CA THR A 181 7.83 3.90 -1.54
C THR A 181 9.34 3.91 -1.35
N SER A 182 10.06 3.66 -2.44
CA SER A 182 11.52 3.60 -2.45
C SER A 182 12.12 4.46 -3.57
N TYR A 183 13.35 4.92 -3.39
CA TYR A 183 14.14 5.63 -4.39
C TYR A 183 15.12 4.70 -5.09
N TYR A 184 15.10 4.74 -6.42
CA TYR A 184 15.90 3.87 -7.28
C TYR A 184 16.88 4.67 -8.14
N LEU A 185 18.05 4.07 -8.38
CA LEU A 185 19.04 4.56 -9.34
C LEU A 185 18.71 4.05 -10.74
N ALA A 186 18.56 4.97 -11.70
CA ALA A 186 18.36 4.62 -13.10
C ALA A 186 19.65 4.07 -13.71
N ARG A 187 19.53 2.97 -14.46
CA ARG A 187 20.64 2.39 -15.23
C ARG A 187 21.23 3.40 -16.19
N GLY A 188 22.56 3.49 -16.21
CA GLY A 188 23.29 4.41 -17.09
C GLY A 188 23.21 5.89 -16.68
N SER A 189 22.88 6.19 -15.43
CA SER A 189 22.99 7.55 -14.90
C SER A 189 24.41 8.09 -15.06
N GLN A 190 24.54 9.29 -15.64
CA GLN A 190 25.82 10.00 -15.77
C GLN A 190 26.24 10.73 -14.47
N ASN A 191 25.36 10.73 -13.47
CA ASN A 191 25.53 11.46 -12.21
C ASN A 191 25.44 10.52 -11.01
N SER A 192 25.97 9.31 -11.10
CA SER A 192 25.84 8.29 -10.05
C SER A 192 26.34 8.76 -8.69
N ASP A 193 27.46 9.50 -8.64
CA ASP A 193 28.02 10.00 -7.38
C ASP A 193 27.06 11.01 -6.71
N LEU A 194 26.54 11.98 -7.47
CA LEU A 194 25.52 12.91 -6.98
C LEU A 194 24.22 12.21 -6.57
N ALA A 195 23.87 11.12 -7.25
CA ALA A 195 22.71 10.32 -6.88
C ALA A 195 22.92 9.63 -5.53
N TYR A 196 24.12 9.09 -5.26
CA TYR A 196 24.45 8.56 -3.94
C TYR A 196 24.50 9.65 -2.86
N GLU A 197 25.01 10.85 -3.15
CA GLU A 197 24.95 11.98 -2.21
C GLU A 197 23.49 12.33 -1.86
N PHE A 198 22.61 12.35 -2.85
CA PHE A 198 21.18 12.56 -2.62
C PHE A 198 20.53 11.44 -1.80
N LEU A 199 20.87 10.17 -2.09
CA LEU A 199 20.38 9.03 -1.32
C LEU A 199 20.88 9.06 0.14
N ASN A 200 22.11 9.51 0.39
CA ASN A 200 22.63 9.73 1.74
C ASN A 200 21.80 10.75 2.51
N GLU A 201 21.44 11.88 1.89
CA GLU A 201 20.53 12.84 2.51
C GLU A 201 19.15 12.24 2.80
N LEU A 202 18.59 11.46 1.86
CA LEU A 202 17.29 10.80 2.06
C LEU A 202 17.31 9.68 3.11
N ALA A 203 18.46 9.07 3.39
CA ALA A 203 18.58 8.01 4.39
C ALA A 203 18.61 8.54 5.83
N LYS A 204 18.95 9.83 6.02
CA LYS A 204 19.04 10.44 7.36
C LYS A 204 17.68 10.47 8.06
N PRO A 205 17.61 10.11 9.35
CA PRO A 205 16.36 10.06 10.10
C PRO A 205 15.66 11.42 10.10
N GLU A 206 16.37 12.52 10.40
CA GLU A 206 15.77 13.85 10.44
C GLU A 206 15.12 14.29 9.13
N ASN A 207 15.63 13.80 7.99
CA ASN A 207 15.05 14.11 6.68
C ASN A 207 13.84 13.22 6.39
N GLN A 208 13.90 11.92 6.72
CA GLN A 208 12.76 11.03 6.54
C GLN A 208 11.59 11.39 7.46
N GLN A 209 11.87 11.85 8.69
CA GLN A 209 10.83 12.31 9.61
C GLN A 209 9.95 13.41 8.97
N VAL A 210 10.57 14.37 8.26
CA VAL A 210 9.83 15.45 7.58
C VAL A 210 8.89 14.90 6.51
N PHE A 211 9.36 13.92 5.73
CA PHE A 211 8.52 13.24 4.74
C PHE A 211 7.40 12.45 5.42
N ALA A 212 7.72 11.71 6.47
CA ALA A 212 6.77 10.89 7.20
C ALA A 212 5.63 11.72 7.77
N GLU A 213 5.94 12.72 8.60
CA GLU A 213 4.93 13.58 9.23
C GLU A 213 4.14 14.41 8.21
N GLY A 214 4.76 14.77 7.08
CA GLY A 214 4.07 15.47 6.00
C GLY A 214 3.12 14.59 5.17
N THR A 215 3.26 13.26 5.23
CA THR A 215 2.50 12.32 4.37
C THR A 215 1.66 11.30 5.13
N TRP A 216 1.78 11.23 6.46
CA TRP A 216 1.13 10.21 7.29
C TRP A 216 1.63 8.77 7.04
N TYR A 217 2.84 8.63 6.48
CA TYR A 217 3.48 7.33 6.25
C TYR A 217 4.74 7.20 7.09
N ALA A 218 4.96 6.04 7.69
CA ALA A 218 6.12 5.79 8.51
C ALA A 218 7.41 5.87 7.68
N ALA A 219 8.46 6.44 8.23
CA ALA A 219 9.78 6.42 7.63
C ALA A 219 10.43 5.03 7.74
N SER A 220 11.35 4.73 6.82
CA SER A 220 12.07 3.45 6.78
C SER A 220 13.23 3.35 7.76
N ASN A 221 13.85 4.48 8.13
CA ASN A 221 14.93 4.53 9.10
C ASN A 221 14.38 4.30 10.53
N GLU A 222 14.94 3.36 11.27
CA GLU A 222 14.44 2.95 12.59
C GLU A 222 14.83 3.92 13.71
N ASN A 223 15.80 4.81 13.46
CA ASN A 223 16.23 5.83 14.41
C ASN A 223 15.37 7.11 14.36
N ASN A 224 14.28 7.12 13.59
CA ASN A 224 13.33 8.23 13.53
C ASN A 224 12.66 8.49 14.88
N THR A 225 12.50 9.76 15.23
CA THR A 225 11.70 10.20 16.38
C THR A 225 10.55 11.03 15.89
N TYR A 226 9.31 10.55 16.00
CA TYR A 226 8.14 11.28 15.54
C TYR A 226 7.52 12.17 16.62
N SER A 227 6.72 13.17 16.20
CA SER A 227 5.78 13.86 17.08
C SER A 227 4.73 12.89 17.65
N SER A 228 4.20 13.19 18.85
CA SER A 228 3.20 12.34 19.52
C SER A 228 1.94 12.16 18.68
N ASP A 229 1.46 13.25 18.08
CA ASP A 229 0.23 13.25 17.26
C ASP A 229 0.34 12.33 16.05
N PHE A 230 1.56 12.14 15.55
CA PHE A 230 1.86 11.23 14.45
C PHE A 230 2.00 9.79 14.94
N ALA A 231 2.84 9.58 15.97
CA ALA A 231 3.13 8.26 16.51
C ALA A 231 1.90 7.53 17.05
N ASP A 232 0.91 8.26 17.58
CA ASP A 232 -0.33 7.68 18.10
C ASP A 232 -1.28 7.15 17.01
N LYS A 233 -1.09 7.56 15.74
CA LYS A 233 -2.00 7.22 14.64
C LYS A 233 -1.45 6.17 13.68
N ILE A 234 -0.16 6.22 13.40
CA ILE A 234 0.46 5.33 12.43
C ILE A 234 1.00 4.05 13.08
N ARG A 235 1.12 2.98 12.31
CA ARG A 235 1.81 1.74 12.71
C ARG A 235 3.19 1.72 12.06
N TYR A 236 4.26 1.50 12.83
CA TYR A 236 5.63 1.51 12.31
C TYR A 236 6.59 0.60 13.09
N GLY A 237 7.74 0.31 12.47
CA GLY A 237 8.82 -0.55 12.98
C GLY A 237 8.78 -1.97 12.41
N ASN A 238 9.91 -2.69 12.45
CA ASN A 238 10.02 -4.04 11.86
C ASN A 238 8.91 -4.98 12.32
N GLU A 239 8.60 -5.03 13.62
CA GLU A 239 7.54 -5.92 14.15
C GLU A 239 6.17 -5.66 13.51
N VAL A 240 5.88 -4.41 13.13
CA VAL A 240 4.66 -4.05 12.40
C VAL A 240 4.76 -4.52 10.94
N TYR A 241 5.88 -4.24 10.28
CA TYR A 241 6.06 -4.52 8.85
C TYR A 241 6.15 -6.02 8.55
N GLU A 242 6.66 -6.83 9.48
CA GLU A 242 6.63 -8.30 9.43
C GLU A 242 5.20 -8.85 9.47
N GLY A 243 4.27 -8.12 10.10
CA GLY A 243 2.86 -8.47 10.17
C GLY A 243 2.05 -8.01 8.95
N PHE A 244 2.63 -7.24 8.03
CA PHE A 244 1.94 -6.82 6.82
C PHE A 244 1.84 -7.98 5.82
N ALA A 245 0.70 -8.02 5.13
CA ALA A 245 0.60 -8.70 3.85
C ALA A 245 1.43 -7.92 2.83
N TRP A 246 2.21 -8.59 1.99
CA TRP A 246 2.92 -7.93 0.90
C TRP A 246 2.48 -8.53 -0.43
N VAL A 247 2.23 -7.66 -1.42
CA VAL A 247 1.87 -8.09 -2.75
C VAL A 247 3.07 -8.79 -3.39
N ASP A 248 2.92 -10.07 -3.71
CA ASP A 248 3.90 -10.84 -4.46
C ASP A 248 3.80 -10.47 -5.94
N TYR A 249 4.51 -9.43 -6.36
CA TYR A 249 4.50 -8.97 -7.74
C TYR A 249 5.07 -9.98 -8.72
N ASP A 250 5.90 -10.92 -8.28
CA ASP A 250 6.39 -12.00 -9.15
C ASP A 250 5.29 -13.01 -9.46
N ALA A 251 4.45 -13.35 -8.49
CA ALA A 251 3.25 -14.17 -8.69
C ALA A 251 2.13 -13.41 -9.44
N VAL A 252 1.95 -12.12 -9.15
CA VAL A 252 0.85 -11.30 -9.70
C VAL A 252 1.08 -10.96 -11.17
N VAL A 253 2.26 -10.45 -11.55
CA VAL A 253 2.47 -9.87 -12.88
C VAL A 253 2.09 -10.81 -14.03
N PRO A 254 2.41 -12.13 -14.00
CA PRO A 254 1.98 -13.06 -15.04
C PRO A 254 0.45 -13.23 -15.17
N GLN A 255 -0.30 -13.01 -14.08
CA GLN A 255 -1.75 -13.25 -14.03
C GLN A 255 -2.58 -11.96 -14.04
N LEU A 256 -1.96 -10.80 -13.80
CA LEU A 256 -2.64 -9.53 -13.55
C LEU A 256 -3.65 -9.16 -14.64
N ASN A 257 -3.32 -9.38 -15.92
CA ASN A 257 -4.25 -9.12 -17.02
C ASN A 257 -5.52 -9.98 -16.92
N ALA A 258 -5.38 -11.28 -16.63
CA ALA A 258 -6.53 -12.18 -16.49
C ALA A 258 -7.37 -11.81 -15.25
N TRP A 259 -6.73 -11.39 -14.17
CA TRP A 259 -7.44 -10.92 -12.98
C TRP A 259 -8.18 -9.60 -13.24
N GLN A 260 -7.59 -8.67 -13.99
CA GLN A 260 -8.26 -7.44 -14.42
C GLN A 260 -9.45 -7.73 -15.33
N GLU A 261 -9.34 -8.69 -16.26
CA GLU A 261 -10.46 -9.14 -17.08
C GLU A 261 -11.58 -9.74 -16.21
N LYS A 262 -11.24 -10.65 -15.28
CA LYS A 262 -12.22 -11.24 -14.33
C LYS A 262 -12.91 -10.17 -13.47
N TRP A 263 -12.17 -9.17 -13.00
CA TRP A 263 -12.75 -8.03 -12.27
C TRP A 263 -13.70 -7.22 -13.15
N ASN A 264 -13.30 -6.91 -14.40
CA ASN A 264 -14.17 -6.19 -15.33
C ASN A 264 -15.45 -6.97 -15.64
N GLU A 265 -15.38 -8.29 -15.83
CA GLU A 265 -16.57 -9.13 -16.05
C GLU A 265 -17.54 -9.12 -14.87
N LEU A 266 -17.05 -8.99 -13.64
CA LEU A 266 -17.89 -8.91 -12.45
C LEU A 266 -18.61 -7.56 -12.34
N PHE A 267 -17.97 -6.46 -12.77
CA PHE A 267 -18.40 -5.09 -12.43
C PHE A 267 -18.72 -4.19 -13.63
N SER A 268 -18.72 -4.73 -14.85
CA SER A 268 -19.14 -4.04 -16.09
C SER A 268 -20.65 -3.85 -16.23
#